data_AF-A0AAW8XLK8-F1
#
_entry.id   AF-A0AAW8XLK8-F1
#
_cell.length_a   1.000
_cell.length_b   1.000
_cell.length_c   1.000
_cell.angle_alpha   90.00
_cell.angle_beta   90.00
_cell.angle_gamma   90.00
#
_symmetry.space_group_name_H-M   'P 1'
#
loop_
_entity.id
_entity.type
_entity.pdbx_description
1 polymer ?
#
loop_
_entity_poly.entity_id
_entity_poly.type
_entity_poly.pdbx_seq_one_letter_code
_entity_poly.pdbx_strand_id
1 'polypeptide(L)'
;MKTSRLFTLILPLLLTLCVGTEASASTPSGSISSANTSITTRDKNGNLLPSFLRIQYDVDSDGRVQNVKILESTTTPELEHQVIDKMIKKWRFEKGKPGIAQRLVVKIQPKSDGGPANKQ
;
A
#
# COMPACT_ATOMS: atom_id res chain seq x y z
N MET A 1 -52.35 24.44 -45.97
CA MET A 1 -53.06 23.14 -46.11
C MET A 1 -52.06 22.10 -46.58
N LYS A 2 -52.05 20.92 -45.92
CA LYS A 2 -51.74 19.54 -46.39
C LYS A 2 -50.75 19.38 -47.57
N THR A 3 -49.75 18.51 -47.57
CA THR A 3 -49.73 17.13 -47.04
C THR A 3 -48.30 16.59 -47.05
N SER A 4 -48.02 15.69 -46.12
CA SER A 4 -46.86 14.80 -46.08
C SER A 4 -46.67 14.00 -47.36
N ARG A 5 -45.44 13.48 -47.60
CA ARG A 5 -45.20 12.03 -47.76
C ARG A 5 -43.81 11.64 -47.26
N LEU A 6 -43.82 10.73 -46.30
CA LEU A 6 -42.71 9.89 -45.86
C LEU A 6 -42.11 9.16 -47.06
N PHE A 7 -40.79 9.17 -47.20
CA PHE A 7 -40.07 8.10 -47.89
C PHE A 7 -39.06 7.49 -46.93
N THR A 8 -39.49 6.37 -46.36
CA THR A 8 -38.80 5.51 -45.42
C THR A 8 -37.65 4.81 -46.14
N LEU A 9 -36.39 5.13 -45.83
CA LEU A 9 -35.24 4.32 -46.21
C LEU A 9 -34.82 3.49 -44.99
N ILE A 10 -35.31 2.24 -44.99
CA ILE A 10 -34.95 1.19 -44.06
C ILE A 10 -33.55 0.70 -44.46
N LEU A 11 -32.54 1.00 -43.64
CA LEU A 11 -31.23 0.35 -43.70
C LEU A 11 -31.11 -0.61 -42.50
N PRO A 12 -31.05 -1.94 -42.71
CA PRO A 12 -30.89 -2.88 -41.62
C PRO A 12 -29.42 -2.96 -41.25
N LEU A 13 -29.04 -2.50 -40.06
CA LEU A 13 -27.76 -2.85 -39.47
C LEU A 13 -28.02 -3.77 -38.27
N LEU A 14 -27.93 -5.07 -38.55
CA LEU A 14 -27.90 -6.13 -37.54
C LEU A 14 -26.61 -5.97 -36.72
N LEU A 15 -26.72 -5.38 -35.53
CA LEU A 15 -25.67 -5.45 -34.51
C LEU A 15 -26.00 -6.59 -33.54
N THR A 16 -25.22 -7.63 -33.73
CA THR A 16 -24.96 -8.80 -32.90
C THR A 16 -25.02 -8.55 -31.39
N LEU A 17 -25.65 -9.51 -30.69
CA LEU A 17 -25.62 -9.68 -29.24
C LEU A 17 -24.18 -9.54 -28.71
N CYS A 18 -24.00 -8.75 -27.66
CA CYS A 18 -23.08 -9.08 -26.59
C CYS A 18 -23.84 -9.07 -25.28
N VAL A 19 -23.98 -10.28 -24.75
CA VAL A 19 -24.41 -10.66 -23.41
C VAL A 19 -24.02 -9.62 -22.36
N GLY A 20 -24.98 -9.29 -21.50
CA GLY A 20 -24.74 -8.55 -20.27
C GLY A 20 -23.71 -9.29 -19.43
N THR A 21 -22.51 -8.74 -19.34
CA THR A 21 -21.54 -9.15 -18.34
C THR A 21 -22.00 -8.57 -17.02
N GLU A 22 -22.29 -9.48 -16.09
CA GLU A 22 -22.64 -9.20 -14.71
C GLU A 22 -21.70 -8.17 -14.09
N ALA A 23 -22.30 -7.27 -13.31
CA ALA A 23 -21.57 -6.51 -12.30
C ALA A 23 -20.98 -7.49 -11.28
N SER A 24 -19.80 -8.05 -11.59
CA SER A 24 -18.89 -8.54 -10.58
C SER A 24 -18.44 -7.33 -9.79
N ALA A 25 -19.15 -7.06 -8.68
CA ALA A 25 -18.66 -6.24 -7.59
C ALA A 25 -17.26 -6.75 -7.28
N SER A 26 -16.26 -5.98 -7.70
CA SER A 26 -14.87 -6.27 -7.44
C SER A 26 -14.69 -6.17 -5.94
N THR A 27 -14.71 -7.30 -5.26
CA THR A 27 -14.06 -7.45 -3.96
C THR A 27 -12.66 -6.86 -4.15
N PRO A 28 -12.22 -5.88 -3.35
CA PRO A 28 -10.82 -5.50 -3.38
C PRO A 28 -10.04 -6.73 -2.95
N SER A 29 -9.50 -7.46 -3.94
CA SER A 29 -8.49 -8.47 -3.73
C SER A 29 -7.21 -7.72 -3.36
N GLY A 30 -7.18 -7.23 -2.13
CA GLY A 30 -5.95 -6.87 -1.44
C GLY A 30 -5.20 -8.16 -1.22
N SER A 31 -4.47 -8.62 -2.24
CA SER A 31 -3.46 -9.64 -2.08
C SER A 31 -2.33 -9.03 -1.25
N ILE A 32 -2.47 -9.06 0.07
CA ILE A 32 -1.32 -8.94 0.97
C ILE A 32 -0.68 -10.32 1.00
N SER A 33 0.04 -10.67 -0.08
CA SER A 33 0.96 -11.79 -0.04
C SER A 33 2.19 -11.34 0.73
N SER A 34 2.07 -11.32 2.05
CA SER A 34 3.17 -11.01 2.97
C SER A 34 3.74 -12.34 3.46
N ALA A 35 4.46 -13.03 2.56
CA ALA A 35 5.30 -14.17 2.92
C ALA A 35 6.69 -13.67 3.35
N ASN A 36 6.73 -12.75 4.30
CA ASN A 36 7.95 -12.26 4.96
C ASN A 36 8.04 -12.98 6.31
N THR A 37 8.72 -14.12 6.29
CA THR A 37 9.24 -14.75 7.51
C THR A 37 10.10 -13.71 8.22
N SER A 38 9.86 -13.48 9.51
CA SER A 38 10.64 -12.54 10.32
C SER A 38 12.09 -13.03 10.46
N ILE A 39 12.98 -12.56 9.58
CA ILE A 39 14.36 -13.06 9.54
C ILE A 39 15.18 -12.34 10.62
N THR A 40 15.24 -12.94 11.80
CA THR A 40 16.24 -12.57 12.81
C THR A 40 17.61 -12.94 12.24
N THR A 41 18.24 -11.99 11.54
CA THR A 41 19.53 -12.22 10.88
C THR A 41 20.64 -11.94 11.88
N ARG A 42 21.57 -12.88 12.02
CA ARG A 42 22.78 -12.69 12.83
C ARG A 42 23.99 -12.46 11.93
N ASP A 43 24.93 -11.63 12.39
CA ASP A 43 26.24 -11.54 11.77
C ASP A 43 27.09 -12.79 12.09
N LYS A 44 28.29 -12.86 11.50
CA LYS A 44 29.28 -13.93 11.75
C LYS A 44 29.74 -14.03 13.21
N ASN A 45 29.51 -12.99 14.00
CA ASN A 45 29.87 -12.90 15.41
C ASN A 45 28.67 -13.26 16.33
N GLY A 46 27.50 -13.59 15.75
CA GLY A 46 26.29 -13.95 16.49
C GLY A 46 25.42 -12.75 16.90
N ASN A 47 25.80 -11.52 16.56
CA ASN A 47 25.04 -10.33 16.89
C ASN A 47 23.81 -10.20 15.99
N LEU A 48 22.69 -9.74 16.56
CA LEU A 48 21.50 -9.41 15.79
C LEU A 48 21.77 -8.23 14.85
N LEU A 49 21.44 -8.39 13.57
CA LEU A 49 21.49 -7.31 12.59
C LEU A 49 20.23 -6.42 12.68
N PRO A 50 20.34 -5.13 12.34
CA PRO A 50 19.19 -4.26 12.22
C PRO A 50 18.25 -4.70 11.10
N SER A 51 16.96 -4.64 11.40
CA SER A 51 15.92 -4.78 10.38
C SER A 51 15.62 -3.41 9.75
N PHE A 52 15.07 -3.43 8.55
CA PHE A 52 14.65 -2.21 7.86
C PHE A 52 13.28 -2.34 7.23
N LEU A 53 12.61 -1.20 7.10
CA LEU A 53 11.32 -1.08 6.45
C LEU A 53 11.35 0.16 5.55
N ARG A 54 11.22 -0.05 4.24
CA ARG A 54 11.12 1.01 3.23
C ARG A 54 9.66 1.24 2.90
N ILE A 55 9.20 2.47 3.10
CA ILE A 55 7.80 2.84 2.99
C ILE A 55 7.66 3.99 2.00
N GLN A 56 6.61 3.93 1.19
CA GLN A 56 6.08 5.05 0.44
C GLN A 56 4.76 5.50 1.07
N TYR A 57 4.50 6.80 1.13
CA TYR A 57 3.24 7.34 1.62
C TYR A 57 2.94 8.70 0.98
N ASP A 58 1.70 9.13 1.12
CA ASP A 58 1.26 10.48 0.75
C ASP A 58 0.89 11.27 2.02
N VAL A 59 0.92 12.59 1.91
CA VAL A 59 0.45 13.54 2.91
C VAL A 59 -0.62 14.42 2.25
N ASP A 60 -1.80 14.47 2.86
CA ASP A 60 -2.90 15.30 2.38
C ASP A 60 -2.74 16.78 2.76
N SER A 61 -3.67 17.62 2.30
CA SER A 61 -3.68 19.06 2.60
C SER A 61 -3.87 19.38 4.09
N ASP A 62 -4.48 18.48 4.86
CA ASP A 62 -4.66 18.61 6.30
C ASP A 62 -3.44 18.13 7.10
N GLY A 63 -2.39 17.69 6.41
CA GLY A 63 -1.16 17.18 7.00
C GLY A 63 -1.28 15.75 7.55
N ARG A 64 -2.26 14.96 7.11
CA ARG A 64 -2.41 13.56 7.52
C ARG A 64 -1.76 12.62 6.51
N VAL A 65 -1.27 11.49 7.02
CA VAL A 65 -0.67 10.43 6.20
C VAL A 65 -1.76 9.56 5.59
N GLN A 66 -1.62 9.26 4.30
CA GLN A 66 -2.49 8.33 3.56
C GLN A 66 -1.69 7.51 2.54
N ASN A 67 -2.37 6.58 1.85
CA ASN A 67 -1.81 5.77 0.76
C ASN A 67 -0.48 5.08 1.09
N VAL A 68 -0.34 4.59 2.32
CA VAL A 68 0.89 3.95 2.81
C VAL A 68 1.11 2.62 2.07
N LYS A 69 2.32 2.43 1.54
CA LYS A 69 2.76 1.23 0.83
C LYS A 69 4.13 0.80 1.34
N ILE A 70 4.28 -0.49 1.62
CA ILE A 70 5.59 -1.08 1.91
C ILE A 70 6.26 -1.39 0.58
N LEU A 71 7.47 -0.87 0.38
CA LEU A 71 8.28 -1.14 -0.81
C LEU A 71 9.22 -2.32 -0.59
N GLU A 72 9.83 -2.40 0.58
CA GLU A 72 10.77 -3.44 0.96
C GLU A 72 10.76 -3.58 2.48
N SER A 73 10.89 -4.81 2.97
CA SER A 73 10.91 -5.08 4.41
C SER A 73 11.74 -6.29 4.75
N THR A 74 12.47 -6.20 5.87
CA THR A 74 13.08 -7.36 6.55
C THR A 74 12.48 -7.58 7.93
N THR A 75 11.32 -6.98 8.20
CA THR A 75 10.64 -7.06 9.49
C THR A 75 9.52 -8.10 9.46
N THR A 76 8.82 -8.25 10.59
CA THR A 76 7.65 -9.12 10.72
C THR A 76 6.40 -8.39 10.23
N PRO A 77 5.39 -9.11 9.69
CA PRO A 77 4.10 -8.51 9.32
C PRO A 77 3.44 -7.73 10.48
N GLU A 78 3.56 -8.22 11.71
CA GLU A 78 2.97 -7.57 12.89
C GLU A 78 3.62 -6.21 13.16
N LEU A 79 4.94 -6.14 13.06
CA LEU A 79 5.67 -4.89 13.26
C LEU A 79 5.36 -3.89 12.14
N GLU A 80 5.25 -4.36 10.90
CA GLU A 80 4.84 -3.55 9.75
C GLU A 80 3.48 -2.90 9.98
N HIS A 81 2.48 -3.68 10.38
CA HIS A 81 1.15 -3.16 10.70
C HIS A 81 1.19 -2.15 11.84
N GLN A 82 1.98 -2.40 12.90
CA GLN A 82 2.13 -1.44 14.00
C GLN A 82 2.74 -0.11 13.55
N VAL A 83 3.74 -0.15 12.68
CA VAL A 83 4.37 1.06 12.12
C VAL A 83 3.36 1.83 11.28
N ILE A 84 2.66 1.16 10.35
CA ILE A 84 1.65 1.79 9.48
C ILE A 84 0.53 2.41 10.34
N ASP A 85 0.04 1.69 11.35
CA ASP A 85 -1.03 2.19 12.23
C ASP A 85 -0.60 3.46 12.97
N LYS A 86 0.64 3.50 13.47
CA LYS A 86 1.22 4.71 14.08
C LYS A 86 1.36 5.85 13.08
N MET A 87 1.81 5.59 11.86
CA MET A 87 1.94 6.61 10.81
C MET A 87 0.59 7.27 10.55
N ILE A 88 -0.45 6.49 10.25
CA ILE A 88 -1.78 7.02 9.90
C ILE A 88 -2.40 7.75 11.10
N LYS A 89 -2.39 7.11 12.28
CA LYS A 89 -3.11 7.64 13.45
C LYS A 89 -2.40 8.82 14.10
N LYS A 90 -1.07 8.86 14.11
CA LYS A 90 -0.31 9.79 14.96
C LYS A 90 0.49 10.84 14.19
N TRP A 91 0.92 10.58 12.96
CA TRP A 91 1.79 11.53 12.26
C TRP A 91 1.00 12.71 11.72
N ARG A 92 1.50 13.91 11.97
CA ARG A 92 0.91 15.17 11.50
C ARG A 92 2.00 16.05 10.91
N PHE A 93 1.80 16.41 9.65
CA PHE A 93 2.64 17.31 8.88
C PHE A 93 2.02 18.71 8.87
N GLU A 94 2.77 19.67 8.34
CA GLU A 94 2.30 21.05 8.21
C GLU A 94 1.10 21.13 7.26
N LYS A 95 0.04 21.81 7.70
CA LYS A 95 -1.16 22.03 6.89
C LYS A 95 -0.84 22.87 5.65
N GLY A 96 -1.51 22.57 4.54
CA GLY A 96 -1.31 23.26 3.27
C GLY A 96 -0.04 22.84 2.51
N LYS A 97 0.71 21.85 3.02
CA LYS A 97 1.90 21.28 2.37
C LYS A 97 1.70 19.79 2.05
N PRO A 98 0.80 19.44 1.11
CA PRO A 98 0.62 18.06 0.70
C PRO A 98 1.89 17.54 0.01
N GLY A 99 2.10 16.23 0.09
CA GLY A 99 3.23 15.56 -0.53
C GLY A 99 2.82 14.20 -1.07
N ILE A 100 3.18 13.90 -2.31
CA ILE A 100 2.86 12.62 -2.95
C ILE A 100 4.12 11.77 -3.03
N ALA A 101 3.95 10.45 -2.92
CA ALA A 101 5.00 9.45 -3.10
C ALA A 101 6.24 9.66 -2.23
N GLN A 102 6.06 10.18 -1.03
CA GLN A 102 7.13 10.41 -0.05
C GLN A 102 7.75 9.07 0.36
N ARG A 103 9.07 9.03 0.51
CA ARG A 103 9.80 7.80 0.85
C ARG A 103 10.49 7.93 2.19
N LEU A 104 10.38 6.86 2.99
CA LEU A 104 11.00 6.75 4.29
C LEU A 104 11.67 5.39 4.43
N VAL A 105 12.84 5.37 5.07
CA VAL A 105 13.49 4.14 5.52
C VAL A 105 13.53 4.15 7.04
N VAL A 106 12.81 3.21 7.65
CA VAL A 106 12.84 2.98 9.09
C VAL A 106 13.87 1.89 9.37
N LYS A 107 14.90 2.23 10.15
CA LYS A 107 15.89 1.25 10.65
C LYS A 107 15.52 0.87 12.08
N ILE A 108 15.29 -0.41 12.32
CA ILE A 108 14.92 -0.96 13.63
C ILE A 108 16.14 -1.66 14.22
N GLN A 109 16.64 -1.11 15.31
CA GLN A 109 17.76 -1.70 16.02
C GLN A 109 17.24 -2.83 16.91
N PRO A 110 17.84 -4.04 16.86
CA PRO A 110 17.52 -5.09 17.81
C PRO A 110 17.90 -4.63 19.21
N LYS A 111 17.13 -5.09 20.19
CA LYS A 111 17.49 -4.89 21.59
C LYS A 111 18.80 -5.64 21.83
N SER A 112 19.82 -4.98 22.39
CA SER A 112 21.05 -5.68 22.76
C SER A 112 20.71 -6.71 23.85
N ASP A 113 21.09 -7.96 23.65
CA ASP A 113 20.81 -9.03 24.61
C ASP A 113 21.60 -8.89 25.94
N GLY A 114 22.41 -7.84 26.10
CA GLY A 114 23.20 -7.62 27.31
C GLY A 114 24.09 -8.83 27.61
N GLY A 115 25.03 -9.13 26.71
CA GLY A 115 26.04 -10.17 26.98
C GLY A 115 26.77 -9.89 28.30
N PRO A 116 27.19 -10.92 29.05
CA PRO A 116 27.66 -10.78 30.41
C PRO A 116 28.83 -9.79 30.48
N ALA A 117 28.72 -8.83 31.40
CA ALA A 117 29.83 -7.95 31.78
C ALA A 117 31.06 -8.83 32.02
N ASN A 118 32.13 -8.61 31.28
CA ASN A 118 33.39 -9.28 31.54
C ASN A 118 33.81 -8.93 32.98
N LYS A 119 33.76 -9.92 33.89
CA LYS A 119 34.54 -9.81 35.11
C LYS A 119 35.98 -10.11 34.70
N GLN A 120 36.80 -9.06 34.76
CA GLN A 120 38.26 -9.15 34.84
C GLN A 120 38.69 -10.06 35.98
#